data_AF-A7GWA3-F1
#
_entry.id   AF-A7GWA3-F1
#
_cell.length_a   1.000
_cell.length_b   1.000
_cell.length_c   1.000
_cell.angle_alpha   90.00
_cell.angle_beta   90.00
_cell.angle_gamma   90.00
#
_symmetry.space_group_name_H-M   'P 1'
#
loop_
_entity.id
_entity.type
_entity.pdbx_description
1 polymer ?
#
loop_
_entity_poly.entity_id
_entity_poly.type
_entity_poly.pdbx_seq_one_letter_code
_entity_poly.pdbx_strand_id
1 'polypeptide(L)'
;MEIYLFGGFSIVLIIIIALIFIKDAETNRRFTRYERAIESAMQENFNLKKQIASLANFKHDDPDELDEMKKELEKNLQTELNEKIVPIIKAIKSIERVIDEFASEQKDRIFTLEERTRDIGKITPSAQDEEEQIVRMFNSGKSIESIAKDLHLGVGRVEFVLKLHQLA
;
A
#
# COMPACT_ATOMS: atom_id res chain seq x y z
N MET A 1 87.32 27.20 67.98
CA MET A 1 85.98 26.56 68.04
C MET A 1 84.93 27.43 67.33
N GLU A 2 84.97 28.75 67.52
CA GLU A 2 84.01 29.72 66.93
C GLU A 2 84.02 29.80 65.39
N ILE A 3 85.19 29.73 64.75
CA ILE A 3 85.30 29.73 63.27
C ILE A 3 84.62 28.51 62.62
N TYR A 4 84.70 27.34 63.26
CA TYR A 4 84.04 26.13 62.75
C TYR A 4 82.51 26.21 62.90
N LEU A 5 82.02 26.83 63.97
CA LEU A 5 80.59 27.12 64.16
C LEU A 5 80.08 28.11 63.11
N PHE A 6 80.84 29.17 62.82
CA PHE A 6 80.46 30.17 61.82
C PHE A 6 80.45 29.58 60.40
N GLY A 7 81.45 28.77 60.05
CA GLY A 7 81.51 28.06 58.76
C GLY A 7 80.36 27.08 58.57
N GLY A 8 80.02 26.31 59.61
CA GLY A 8 78.86 25.42 59.59
C GLY A 8 77.55 26.17 59.39
N PHE A 9 77.37 27.30 60.08
CA PHE A 9 76.19 28.15 59.94
C PHE A 9 76.06 28.75 58.52
N SER A 10 77.17 29.20 57.93
CA SER A 10 77.18 29.71 56.55
C SER A 10 76.76 28.64 55.52
N ILE A 11 77.21 27.39 55.69
CA ILE A 11 76.83 26.28 54.80
C ILE A 11 75.33 26.00 54.91
N VAL A 12 74.78 25.97 56.14
CA VAL A 12 73.34 25.78 56.36
C VAL A 12 72.53 26.90 55.72
N LEU A 13 72.99 28.15 55.82
CA LEU A 13 72.34 29.29 55.16
C LEU A 13 72.32 29.15 53.64
N ILE A 14 73.43 28.73 53.03
CA ILE A 14 73.51 28.52 51.58
C ILE A 14 72.54 27.41 51.14
N ILE A 15 72.45 26.31 51.90
CA ILE A 15 71.52 25.22 51.61
C ILE A 15 70.07 25.70 51.69
N ILE A 16 69.71 26.49 52.72
CA ILE A 16 68.35 27.04 52.85
C ILE A 16 68.01 27.94 51.66
N ILE A 17 68.93 28.82 51.27
CA ILE A 17 68.73 29.71 50.10
C ILE A 17 68.54 28.87 48.83
N ALA A 18 69.36 27.85 48.61
CA ALA A 18 69.23 26.96 47.45
C ALA A 18 67.88 26.23 47.42
N LEU A 19 67.39 25.76 48.58
CA LEU A 19 66.09 25.10 48.68
C LEU A 19 64.93 26.04 48.37
N ILE A 20 65.01 27.31 48.78
CA ILE A 20 63.99 28.32 48.47
C ILE A 20 63.94 28.54 46.94
N PHE A 21 65.08 28.74 46.29
CA PHE A 21 65.13 28.93 44.83
C PHE A 21 64.57 27.73 44.06
N ILE A 22 64.89 26.51 44.46
CA ILE A 22 64.36 25.29 43.82
C ILE A 22 62.85 25.20 44.02
N LYS A 23 62.37 25.45 45.24
CA LYS A 23 60.94 25.38 45.58
C LYS A 23 60.13 26.46 44.86
N ASP A 24 60.65 27.67 44.74
CA ASP A 24 60.01 28.76 43.99
C ASP A 24 59.95 28.45 42.49
N ALA A 25 61.04 27.90 41.92
CA ALA A 25 61.06 27.48 40.52
C ALA A 25 60.04 26.37 40.23
N GLU A 26 59.89 25.41 41.13
CA GLU A 26 58.89 24.34 41.00
C GLU A 26 57.46 24.87 41.15
N THR A 27 57.24 25.74 42.14
CA THR A 27 55.94 26.36 42.38
C THR A 27 55.50 27.20 41.19
N ASN A 28 56.40 28.02 40.63
CA ASN A 28 56.12 28.82 39.44
C ASN A 28 55.74 27.94 38.23
N ARG A 29 56.45 26.82 38.02
CA ARG A 29 56.12 25.86 36.95
C ARG A 29 54.73 25.24 37.11
N ARG A 30 54.30 24.98 38.34
CA ARG A 30 52.95 24.46 38.64
C ARG A 30 51.89 25.53 38.33
N PHE A 31 52.12 26.78 38.75
CA PHE A 31 51.23 27.90 38.45
C PHE A 31 51.03 28.11 36.94
N THR A 32 52.10 28.08 36.14
CA THR A 32 51.97 28.21 34.67
C THR A 32 51.13 27.10 34.04
N ARG A 33 51.18 25.87 34.59
CA ARG A 33 50.33 24.77 34.11
C ARG A 33 48.87 24.98 34.47
N TYR A 34 48.59 25.45 35.68
CA TYR A 34 47.22 25.78 36.11
C TYR A 34 46.65 26.93 35.29
N GLU A 35 47.43 27.98 35.04
CA GLU A 35 47.04 29.12 34.21
C GLU A 35 46.63 28.68 32.81
N ARG A 36 47.45 27.85 32.14
CA ARG A 36 47.12 27.29 30.82
C ARG A 36 45.86 26.41 30.85
N ALA A 37 45.67 25.61 31.90
CA ALA A 37 44.49 24.77 32.03
C ALA A 37 43.21 25.61 32.22
N ILE A 38 43.28 26.69 33.01
CA ILE A 38 42.18 27.63 33.21
C ILE A 38 41.86 28.39 31.91
N GLU A 39 42.89 28.86 31.20
CA GLU A 39 42.73 29.57 29.93
C GLU A 39 42.05 28.67 28.88
N SER A 40 42.53 27.43 28.73
CA SER A 40 41.92 26.44 27.84
C SER A 40 40.47 26.13 28.22
N ALA A 41 40.19 25.93 29.52
CA ALA A 41 38.84 25.65 30.00
C ALA A 41 37.90 26.85 29.78
N MET A 42 38.39 28.08 29.95
CA MET A 42 37.61 29.30 29.74
C MET A 42 37.32 29.53 28.26
N GLN A 43 38.28 29.25 27.38
CA GLN A 43 38.10 29.31 25.94
C GLN A 43 37.08 28.27 25.46
N GLU A 44 37.16 27.04 25.96
CA GLU A 44 36.20 25.99 25.65
C GLU A 44 34.81 26.35 26.15
N ASN A 45 34.70 26.87 27.38
CA ASN A 45 33.42 27.32 27.95
C ASN A 45 32.80 28.44 27.11
N PHE A 46 33.58 29.42 26.68
CA PHE A 46 33.12 30.48 25.80
C PHE A 46 32.63 29.94 24.44
N ASN A 47 33.38 29.03 23.83
CA ASN A 47 32.99 28.40 22.57
C ASN A 47 31.71 27.58 22.69
N LEU A 48 31.55 26.81 23.78
CA LEU A 48 30.31 26.07 24.06
C LEU A 48 29.14 27.02 24.27
N LYS A 49 29.34 28.10 25.03
CA LYS A 49 28.29 29.11 25.26
C LYS A 49 27.86 29.79 23.95
N LYS A 50 28.81 30.07 23.05
CA LYS A 50 28.54 30.60 21.71
C LYS A 50 27.78 29.61 20.83
N GLN A 51 28.18 28.33 20.85
CA GLN A 51 27.47 27.27 20.14
C GLN A 51 26.02 27.16 20.64
N ILE A 52 25.81 27.08 21.95
CA ILE A 52 24.47 27.04 22.55
C ILE A 52 23.64 28.26 22.14
N ALA A 53 24.20 29.46 22.17
CA ALA A 53 23.51 30.67 21.72
C ALA A 53 23.14 30.61 20.23
N SER A 54 24.03 30.10 19.38
CA SER A 54 23.72 29.91 17.96
C SER A 54 22.64 28.85 17.70
N LEU A 55 22.63 27.75 18.47
CA LEU A 55 21.56 26.75 18.39
C LEU A 55 20.23 27.28 18.96
N ALA A 56 20.27 28.09 20.02
CA ALA A 56 19.08 28.74 20.56
C ALA A 56 18.49 29.77 19.58
N ASN A 57 19.35 30.51 18.85
CA ASN A 57 18.89 31.41 17.78
C ASN A 57 18.36 30.65 16.55
N PHE A 58 18.81 29.41 16.32
CA PHE A 58 18.23 28.52 15.29
C PHE A 58 16.88 27.93 15.74
N LYS A 59 16.61 27.90 17.05
CA LYS A 59 15.30 27.69 17.66
C LYS A 59 14.63 29.03 18.00
N HIS A 60 14.50 29.94 17.04
CA HIS A 60 13.25 30.72 16.98
C HIS A 60 12.20 29.70 16.49
N ASP A 61 11.15 29.26 17.21
CA ASP A 61 10.29 29.88 18.22
C ASP A 61 9.63 31.18 17.76
N ASP A 62 9.46 31.37 16.45
CA ASP A 62 8.34 32.16 15.95
C ASP A 62 7.12 31.23 15.85
N PRO A 63 6.13 31.33 16.76
CA PRO A 63 4.89 30.55 16.67
C PRO A 63 4.17 30.79 15.33
N ASP A 64 4.40 31.94 14.70
CA ASP A 64 3.86 32.28 13.38
C ASP A 64 4.50 31.45 12.25
N GLU A 65 5.80 31.16 12.29
CA GLU A 65 6.46 30.34 11.24
C GLU A 65 6.02 28.87 11.33
N LEU A 66 5.86 28.33 12.54
CA LEU A 66 5.28 27.00 12.76
C LEU A 66 3.82 26.93 12.31
N ASP A 67 3.04 27.99 12.51
CA ASP A 67 1.64 28.05 12.09
C ASP A 67 1.51 28.20 10.56
N GLU A 68 2.40 28.96 9.92
CA GLU A 68 2.51 29.04 8.46
C GLU A 68 2.90 27.70 7.84
N MET A 69 3.90 27.00 8.38
CA MET A 69 4.29 25.66 7.94
C MET A 69 3.14 24.65 8.09
N LYS A 70 2.38 24.72 9.19
CA LYS A 70 1.19 23.88 9.38
C LYS A 70 0.11 24.18 8.36
N LYS A 71 -0.19 25.46 8.10
CA LYS A 71 -1.16 25.88 7.09
C LYS A 71 -0.76 25.44 5.69
N GLU A 72 0.52 25.55 5.35
CA GLU A 72 1.05 25.08 4.06
C GLU A 72 0.92 23.56 3.94
N LEU A 73 1.24 22.81 5.01
CA LEU A 73 1.07 21.36 5.04
C LEU A 73 -0.40 20.95 4.90
N GLU A 74 -1.33 21.61 5.61
CA GLU A 74 -2.77 21.36 5.50
C GLU A 74 -3.29 21.65 4.08
N LYS A 75 -2.84 22.75 3.47
CA LYS A 75 -3.21 23.12 2.10
C LYS A 75 -2.71 22.09 1.08
N ASN A 76 -1.46 21.66 1.21
CA ASN A 76 -0.87 20.65 0.33
C ASN A 76 -1.59 19.30 0.49
N LEU A 77 -1.92 18.92 1.73
CA LEU A 77 -2.66 17.70 2.02
C LEU A 77 -4.09 17.76 1.45
N GLN A 78 -4.80 18.88 1.62
CA GLN A 78 -6.13 19.04 1.02
C GLN A 78 -6.09 18.99 -0.51
N THR A 79 -5.08 19.59 -1.11
CA THR A 79 -4.88 19.56 -2.57
C THR A 79 -4.65 18.13 -3.03
N GLU A 80 -3.75 17.39 -2.40
CA GLU A 80 -3.44 16.02 -2.76
C GLU A 80 -4.61 15.06 -2.53
N LEU A 81 -5.35 15.23 -1.42
CA LEU A 81 -6.58 14.49 -1.16
C LEU A 81 -7.63 14.76 -2.24
N ASN A 82 -7.84 16.02 -2.62
CA ASN A 82 -8.82 16.38 -3.63
C ASN A 82 -8.40 15.91 -5.04
N GLU A 83 -7.11 15.95 -5.38
CA GLU A 83 -6.60 15.50 -6.67
C GLU A 83 -6.60 13.97 -6.82
N LYS A 84 -6.30 13.22 -5.75
CA LYS A 84 -6.13 11.76 -5.82
C LYS A 84 -7.31 10.98 -5.28
N ILE A 85 -7.83 11.34 -4.12
CA ILE A 85 -8.86 10.55 -3.42
C ILE A 85 -10.25 10.80 -4.00
N VAL A 86 -10.61 12.05 -4.30
CA VAL A 86 -11.96 12.38 -4.82
C VAL A 86 -12.27 11.69 -6.15
N PRO A 87 -11.35 11.65 -7.15
CA PRO A 87 -11.57 10.90 -8.38
C PRO A 87 -11.72 9.39 -8.15
N ILE A 88 -10.98 8.81 -7.21
CA ILE A 88 -11.09 7.39 -6.85
C ILE A 88 -12.48 7.10 -6.28
N ILE A 89 -12.97 7.92 -5.35
CA ILE A 89 -14.32 7.76 -4.79
C ILE A 89 -15.38 7.88 -5.89
N LYS A 90 -15.22 8.83 -6.81
CA LYS A 90 -16.14 9.01 -7.94
C LYS A 90 -16.12 7.80 -8.89
N ALA A 91 -14.94 7.24 -9.16
CA ALA A 91 -14.81 6.03 -9.96
C ALA A 91 -15.49 4.83 -9.30
N ILE A 92 -15.31 4.64 -7.99
CA ILE A 92 -15.96 3.57 -7.22
C ILE A 92 -17.49 3.69 -7.29
N LYS A 93 -18.05 4.89 -7.05
CA LYS A 93 -19.50 5.12 -7.18
C LYS A 93 -20.01 4.87 -8.60
N SER A 94 -19.21 5.17 -9.62
CA SER A 94 -19.56 4.86 -11.00
C SER A 94 -19.58 3.36 -11.25
N ILE A 95 -18.62 2.61 -10.70
CA ILE A 95 -18.57 1.14 -10.79
C ILE A 95 -19.79 0.53 -10.10
N GLU A 96 -20.14 1.00 -8.91
CA GLU A 96 -21.33 0.57 -8.17
C GLU A 96 -22.60 0.70 -9.03
N ARG A 97 -22.79 1.86 -9.67
CA ARG A 97 -23.92 2.08 -10.58
C ARG A 97 -23.93 1.14 -11.79
N VAL A 98 -22.78 0.90 -12.39
CA VAL A 98 -22.65 -0.03 -13.53
C VAL A 98 -22.95 -1.47 -13.11
N ILE A 99 -22.55 -1.87 -11.90
CA ILE A 99 -22.86 -3.19 -11.35
C ILE A 99 -24.37 -3.34 -11.12
N ASP A 100 -25.03 -2.33 -10.56
CA ASP A 100 -26.48 -2.35 -10.35
C ASP A 100 -27.25 -2.44 -11.67
N GLU A 101 -26.85 -1.64 -12.66
CA GLU A 101 -27.45 -1.66 -14.00
C GLU A 101 -27.24 -3.01 -14.70
N PHE A 102 -26.03 -3.56 -14.62
CA PHE A 102 -25.73 -4.89 -15.15
C PHE A 102 -26.54 -5.98 -14.45
N ALA A 103 -26.68 -5.93 -13.13
CA ALA A 103 -27.48 -6.89 -12.38
C ALA A 103 -28.96 -6.84 -12.80
N SER A 104 -29.51 -5.64 -13.00
CA SER A 104 -30.87 -5.46 -13.51
C SER A 104 -31.01 -6.00 -14.93
N GLU A 105 -30.09 -5.66 -15.84
CA GLU A 105 -30.14 -6.12 -17.23
C GLU A 105 -30.03 -7.64 -17.33
N GLN A 106 -29.14 -8.27 -16.55
CA GLN A 106 -29.01 -9.72 -16.52
C GLN A 106 -30.28 -10.38 -16.00
N LYS A 107 -30.94 -9.81 -14.98
CA LYS A 107 -32.22 -10.32 -14.49
C LYS A 107 -33.30 -10.27 -15.57
N ASP A 108 -33.40 -9.17 -16.30
CA ASP A 108 -34.38 -9.01 -17.38
C ASP A 108 -34.07 -9.97 -18.54
N ARG A 109 -32.80 -10.13 -18.92
CA ARG A 109 -32.37 -11.11 -19.92
C ARG A 109 -32.72 -12.53 -19.49
N ILE A 110 -32.44 -12.92 -18.24
CA ILE A 110 -32.81 -14.24 -17.70
C ILE A 110 -34.33 -14.44 -17.77
N PHE A 111 -35.12 -13.46 -17.33
CA PHE A 111 -36.58 -13.55 -17.37
C PHE A 111 -37.11 -13.75 -18.81
N THR A 112 -36.60 -12.97 -19.78
CA THR A 112 -37.00 -13.13 -21.19
C THR A 112 -36.55 -14.47 -21.79
N LEU A 113 -35.40 -15.00 -21.36
CA LEU A 113 -34.92 -16.33 -21.74
C LEU A 113 -35.79 -17.43 -21.14
N GLU A 114 -36.20 -17.31 -19.88
CA GLU A 114 -37.12 -18.24 -19.22
C GLU A 114 -38.48 -18.24 -19.93
N GLU A 115 -39.00 -17.06 -20.28
CA GLU A 115 -40.27 -16.91 -21.00
C GLU A 115 -40.19 -17.57 -22.39
N ARG A 116 -39.15 -17.29 -23.17
CA ARG A 116 -38.94 -17.92 -24.49
C ARG A 116 -38.75 -19.44 -24.39
N THR A 117 -38.01 -19.92 -23.39
CA THR A 117 -37.75 -21.35 -23.22
C THR A 117 -39.00 -22.10 -22.75
N ARG A 118 -39.85 -21.46 -21.93
CA ARG A 118 -41.15 -21.99 -21.53
C ARG A 118 -42.05 -22.31 -22.73
N ASP A 119 -42.00 -21.47 -23.76
CA ASP A 119 -42.77 -21.71 -24.99
C ASP A 119 -42.10 -22.73 -25.91
N ILE A 120 -40.77 -22.80 -25.96
CA ILE A 120 -40.03 -23.81 -26.73
C ILE A 120 -40.33 -25.24 -26.23
N GLY A 121 -40.56 -25.44 -24.92
CA GLY A 121 -41.01 -26.72 -24.38
C GLY A 121 -42.36 -27.21 -24.92
N LYS A 122 -43.18 -26.32 -25.53
CA LYS A 122 -44.43 -26.66 -26.21
C LYS A 122 -44.29 -26.86 -27.73
N ILE A 123 -43.14 -26.55 -28.33
CA ILE A 123 -42.87 -26.71 -29.78
C ILE A 123 -42.04 -27.98 -30.00
N THR A 124 -42.43 -29.09 -29.39
CA THR A 124 -42.11 -30.41 -29.95
C THR A 124 -43.19 -30.70 -30.98
N PRO A 125 -42.87 -31.01 -32.25
CA PRO A 125 -43.88 -31.48 -33.19
C PRO A 125 -44.63 -32.62 -32.53
N SER A 126 -45.97 -32.52 -32.45
CA SER A 126 -46.78 -33.53 -31.80
C SER A 126 -46.52 -34.86 -32.50
N ALA A 127 -45.98 -35.84 -31.78
CA ALA A 127 -45.70 -37.17 -32.33
C ALA A 127 -46.95 -37.85 -32.92
N GLN A 128 -48.16 -37.42 -32.51
CA GLN A 128 -49.42 -37.86 -33.11
C GLN A 128 -49.63 -37.37 -34.55
N ASP A 129 -49.24 -36.14 -34.87
CA ASP A 129 -49.40 -35.61 -36.24
C ASP A 129 -48.47 -36.34 -37.22
N GLU A 130 -47.27 -36.71 -36.75
CA GLU A 130 -46.30 -37.48 -37.53
C GLU A 130 -46.81 -38.90 -37.85
N GLU A 131 -47.44 -39.58 -36.88
CA GLU A 131 -47.98 -40.93 -37.05
C GLU A 131 -49.16 -40.97 -38.03
N GLU A 132 -50.09 -40.02 -37.93
CA GLU A 132 -51.19 -39.89 -38.89
C GLU A 132 -50.67 -39.62 -40.31
N GLN A 133 -49.63 -38.80 -40.44
CA GLN A 133 -49.07 -38.45 -41.73
C GLN A 133 -48.38 -39.65 -42.39
N ILE A 134 -47.67 -40.48 -41.62
CA ILE A 134 -47.07 -41.74 -42.10
C ILE A 134 -48.15 -42.67 -42.64
N VAL A 135 -49.23 -42.88 -41.89
CA VAL A 135 -50.35 -43.76 -42.28
C VAL A 135 -51.02 -43.26 -43.57
N ARG A 136 -51.25 -41.95 -43.70
CA ARG A 136 -51.84 -41.36 -44.92
C ARG A 136 -50.95 -41.53 -46.14
N MET A 137 -49.64 -41.31 -46.01
CA MET A 137 -48.70 -41.46 -47.13
C MET A 137 -48.57 -42.92 -47.57
N PHE A 138 -48.58 -43.86 -46.63
CA PHE A 138 -48.54 -45.29 -46.95
C PHE A 138 -49.82 -45.76 -47.66
N ASN A 139 -50.99 -45.35 -47.16
CA ASN A 139 -52.27 -45.64 -47.81
C ASN A 139 -52.39 -45.03 -49.22
N SER A 140 -51.65 -43.95 -49.51
CA SER A 140 -51.54 -43.39 -50.86
C SER A 140 -50.60 -44.16 -51.80
N GLY A 141 -50.02 -45.28 -51.34
CA GLY A 141 -49.19 -46.18 -52.14
C GLY A 141 -47.68 -45.84 -52.16
N LYS A 142 -47.21 -44.95 -51.28
CA LYS A 142 -45.77 -44.66 -51.16
C LYS A 142 -45.05 -45.78 -50.40
N SER A 143 -43.82 -46.10 -50.83
CA SER A 143 -42.98 -47.07 -50.12
C SER A 143 -42.43 -46.52 -48.81
N ILE A 144 -42.06 -47.40 -47.89
CA ILE A 144 -41.54 -47.07 -46.56
C ILE A 144 -40.29 -46.17 -46.66
N GLU A 145 -39.42 -46.42 -47.64
CA GLU A 145 -38.20 -45.67 -47.88
C GLU A 145 -38.48 -44.26 -48.41
N SER A 146 -39.52 -44.10 -49.25
CA SER A 146 -39.94 -42.79 -49.76
C SER A 146 -40.57 -41.95 -48.65
N ILE A 147 -41.36 -42.56 -47.77
CA ILE A 147 -41.97 -41.89 -46.62
C ILE A 147 -40.89 -41.45 -45.64
N ALA A 148 -39.95 -42.34 -45.31
CA ALA A 148 -38.80 -42.06 -44.46
C ALA A 148 -37.98 -40.87 -44.99
N LYS A 149 -37.75 -40.82 -46.32
CA LYS A 149 -37.03 -39.73 -46.97
C LYS A 149 -37.83 -38.42 -46.96
N ASP A 150 -39.11 -38.45 -47.27
CA ASP A 150 -39.97 -37.26 -47.35
C ASP A 150 -40.20 -36.61 -45.97
N LEU A 151 -40.37 -37.43 -44.92
CA LEU A 151 -40.57 -36.98 -43.54
C LEU A 151 -39.27 -36.80 -42.74
N HIS A 152 -38.10 -37.11 -43.33
CA HIS A 152 -36.80 -37.11 -42.65
C HIS A 152 -36.76 -38.01 -41.40
N LEU A 153 -37.47 -39.14 -41.45
CA LEU A 153 -37.57 -40.12 -40.39
C LEU A 153 -36.71 -41.36 -40.72
N GLY A 154 -36.26 -42.08 -39.70
CA GLY A 154 -35.61 -43.37 -39.91
C GLY A 154 -36.59 -44.42 -40.44
N VAL A 155 -36.14 -45.28 -41.37
CA VAL A 155 -36.95 -46.37 -41.95
C VAL A 155 -37.62 -47.23 -40.86
N GLY A 156 -36.89 -47.53 -39.78
CA GLY A 156 -37.44 -48.30 -38.65
C GLY A 156 -38.56 -47.59 -37.88
N ARG A 157 -38.60 -46.25 -37.84
CA ARG A 157 -39.70 -45.49 -37.21
C ARG A 157 -40.97 -45.58 -38.06
N VAL A 158 -40.84 -45.48 -39.38
CA VAL A 158 -41.97 -45.62 -40.32
C VAL A 158 -42.52 -47.05 -40.26
N GLU A 159 -41.65 -48.05 -40.30
CA GLU A 159 -42.05 -49.47 -40.21
C GLU A 159 -42.77 -49.79 -38.89
N PHE A 160 -42.26 -49.25 -37.76
CA PHE A 160 -42.89 -49.42 -36.46
C PHE A 160 -44.31 -48.84 -36.41
N VAL A 161 -44.52 -47.63 -36.93
CA VAL A 161 -45.83 -46.97 -36.95
C VAL A 161 -46.82 -47.74 -37.84
N LEU A 162 -46.37 -48.23 -38.99
CA LEU A 162 -47.23 -49.03 -39.88
C LEU A 162 -47.62 -50.38 -39.29
N LYS A 163 -46.68 -51.06 -38.60
CA LYS A 163 -46.96 -52.30 -37.87
C LYS A 163 -47.93 -52.08 -36.71
N LEU A 164 -47.81 -50.97 -35.99
CA LEU A 164 -48.73 -50.60 -34.91
C LEU A 164 -50.17 -50.41 -35.42
N HIS A 165 -50.31 -49.88 -36.64
CA HIS A 165 -51.60 -49.66 -37.30
C HIS A 165 -52.09 -50.84 -38.15
N GLN A 166 -51.38 -51.99 -38.15
CA GLN A 166 -51.71 -53.21 -38.91
C GLN A 166 -51.73 -53.00 -40.44
N LEU A 167 -50.91 -52.08 -40.96
CA LEU A 167 -50.83 -51.76 -42.39
C LEU A 167 -49.61 -52.36 -43.10
N ALA A 168 -48.66 -52.92 -42.33
CA ALA A 168 -47.45 -53.58 -42.83
C ALA A 168 -47.15 -54.87 -42.04
#